data_AF-A0A143WP75-F1
#
_entry.id   AF-A0A143WP75-F1
#
_cell.length_a   1.000
_cell.length_b   1.000
_cell.length_c   1.000
_cell.angle_alpha   90.00
_cell.angle_beta   90.00
_cell.angle_gamma   90.00
#
_symmetry.space_group_name_H-M   'P 1'
#
loop_
_entity.id
_entity.type
_entity.pdbx_description
1 polymer ?
#
loop_
_entity_poly.entity_id
_entity_poly.type
_entity_poly.pdbx_seq_one_letter_code
_entity_poly.pdbx_strand_id
1 'polypeptide(L)'
;MMFKQRLHHAVLVDPMGQSCEELYLNGLSTSMDLDMLDSIVGCIAGLVAARITSAGHAVEYYFDPMLLRPSIESRVMDGVDLAEKVNVTTGYQEAAANWLVTCVNAARHSAKLSAWAPHRHASYRGVLIDSIVRLGVSEPYRMFTSRGDDRTAVREDNADRRLTRTGRELGIVPDHRLLAFGRKEMTISSLHHCVMASSAHPAGCRRSDAEVVSGEQFYRINHASPPCLDAMRRMEGKPPRRSIRLVLTSAPHEA
;
A
#
# COMPACT_ATOMS: atom_id res chain seq x y z
N MET A 1 -2.89 30.73 8.73
CA MET A 1 -2.26 29.50 9.24
C MET A 1 -3.32 28.59 9.84
N MET A 2 -3.50 27.39 9.27
CA MET A 2 -4.59 26.46 9.63
C MET A 2 -4.49 25.86 11.05
N PHE A 3 -3.30 25.85 11.67
CA PHE A 3 -3.03 25.18 12.96
C PHE A 3 -2.36 26.10 14.00
N LYS A 4 -3.03 27.18 14.39
CA LYS A 4 -2.47 28.21 15.30
C LYS A 4 -2.08 27.71 16.70
N GLN A 5 -2.66 26.59 17.16
CA GLN A 5 -2.42 26.05 18.51
C GLN A 5 -1.22 25.09 18.58
N ARG A 6 -0.66 24.69 17.43
CA ARG A 6 0.52 23.82 17.41
C ARG A 6 1.77 24.66 17.58
N LEU A 7 2.49 24.45 18.67
CA LEU A 7 3.75 25.15 18.97
C LEU A 7 4.93 24.65 18.12
N HIS A 8 4.84 23.41 17.62
CA HIS A 8 5.90 22.78 16.84
C HIS A 8 5.32 22.04 15.63
N HIS A 9 6.07 22.07 14.53
CA HIS A 9 5.82 21.30 13.32
C HIS A 9 7.06 20.45 13.04
N ALA A 10 6.87 19.16 12.80
CA ALA A 10 7.97 18.28 12.45
C ALA A 10 8.45 18.58 11.02
N VAL A 11 9.76 18.70 10.86
CA VAL A 11 10.44 18.72 9.56
C VAL A 11 11.34 17.50 9.51
N LEU A 12 11.20 16.68 8.48
CA LEU A 12 12.05 15.53 8.23
C LEU A 12 13.16 15.96 7.26
N VAL A 13 14.40 15.60 7.59
CA VAL A 13 15.58 15.92 6.78
C VAL A 13 15.97 14.65 6.04
N ASP A 14 15.58 14.58 4.77
CA ASP A 14 15.77 13.40 3.92
C ASP A 14 16.97 13.61 2.99
N PRO A 15 17.98 12.72 2.96
CA PRO A 15 19.07 12.83 2.00
C PRO A 15 18.55 12.62 0.57
N MET A 16 18.93 13.50 -0.36
CA MET A 16 18.50 13.40 -1.76
C MET A 16 19.09 12.18 -2.48
N GLY A 17 20.22 11.67 -2.00
CA GLY A 17 20.88 10.48 -2.55
C GLY A 17 22.12 10.08 -1.75
N GLN A 18 22.67 8.90 -2.05
CA GLN A 18 23.81 8.34 -1.32
C GLN A 18 25.10 9.18 -1.47
N SER A 19 25.28 9.84 -2.61
CA SER A 19 26.46 10.66 -2.94
C SER A 19 26.10 12.12 -3.17
N CYS A 20 24.97 12.57 -2.62
CA CYS A 20 24.47 13.92 -2.76
C CYS A 20 24.60 14.64 -1.41
N GLU A 21 25.16 15.85 -1.44
CA GLU A 21 25.24 16.71 -0.24
C GLU A 21 23.92 17.45 0.03
N GLU A 22 22.97 17.39 -0.92
CA GLU A 22 21.67 18.06 -0.78
C GLU A 22 20.72 17.27 0.12
N LEU A 23 19.99 18.02 0.94
CA LEU A 23 19.00 17.52 1.87
C LEU A 23 17.63 18.10 1.51
N TYR A 24 16.63 17.24 1.46
CA TYR A 24 15.24 17.63 1.28
C TYR A 24 14.57 17.86 2.64
N LEU A 25 14.02 19.05 2.84
CA LEU A 25 13.29 19.42 4.05
C LEU A 25 11.80 19.08 3.90
N ASN A 26 11.47 17.81 4.12
CA ASN A 26 10.11 17.30 4.02
C ASN A 26 9.25 17.87 5.15
N GLY A 27 8.17 18.57 4.76
CA GLY A 27 7.32 19.34 5.66
C GLY A 27 7.48 20.86 5.55
N LEU A 28 8.50 21.34 4.82
CA LEU A 28 8.74 22.77 4.56
C LEU A 28 8.49 23.13 3.08
N SER A 29 7.31 22.78 2.56
CA SER A 29 6.89 23.21 1.22
C SER A 29 6.35 24.64 1.26
N THR A 30 6.92 25.53 0.44
CA THR A 30 6.60 26.97 0.46
C THR A 30 6.84 27.63 -0.89
N SER A 31 6.17 28.76 -1.11
CA SER A 31 6.37 29.69 -2.22
C SER A 31 6.79 31.08 -1.73
N MET A 32 7.29 31.16 -0.50
CA MET A 32 7.84 32.39 0.09
C MET A 32 9.14 32.80 -0.59
N ASP A 33 9.44 34.09 -0.52
CA ASP A 33 10.68 34.64 -1.03
C ASP A 33 11.90 34.07 -0.29
N LEU A 34 13.04 34.04 -0.99
CA LEU A 34 14.26 33.38 -0.52
C LEU A 34 14.75 33.91 0.83
N ASP A 35 14.68 35.22 1.07
CA ASP A 35 15.14 35.84 2.32
C ASP A 35 14.33 35.36 3.53
N MET A 36 13.01 35.18 3.35
CA MET A 36 12.14 34.66 4.39
C MET A 36 12.38 33.16 4.61
N LEU A 37 12.63 32.41 3.53
CA LEU A 37 12.97 31.01 3.61
C LEU A 37 14.30 30.79 4.36
N ASP A 38 15.32 31.58 4.05
CA ASP A 38 16.64 31.54 4.72
C ASP A 38 16.50 31.80 6.22
N SER A 39 15.71 32.81 6.59
CA SER A 39 15.39 33.12 7.99
C SER A 39 14.68 31.98 8.71
N ILE A 40 13.75 31.29 8.04
CA ILE A 40 13.02 30.14 8.60
C ILE A 40 13.96 28.94 8.78
N VAL A 41 14.77 28.61 7.77
CA VAL A 41 15.72 27.49 7.80
C VAL A 41 16.76 27.71 8.90
N GLY A 42 17.28 28.93 9.04
CA GLY A 42 18.23 29.29 10.10
C GLY A 42 17.67 29.14 11.53
N CYS A 43 16.34 29.18 11.69
CA CYS A 43 15.68 28.92 12.99
C CYS A 43 15.55 27.42 13.32
N ILE A 44 15.75 26.52 12.36
CA ILE A 44 15.65 25.08 12.58
C ILE A 44 16.93 24.57 13.24
N ALA A 45 16.80 23.96 14.42
CA ALA A 45 17.94 23.39 15.13
C ALA A 45 18.71 22.39 14.25
N GLY A 46 20.02 22.59 14.12
CA GLY A 46 20.90 21.80 13.26
C GLY A 46 21.07 22.33 11.83
N LEU A 47 20.29 23.34 11.40
CA LEU A 47 20.36 23.93 10.06
C LEU A 47 20.81 25.41 10.04
N VAL A 48 21.35 25.92 11.17
CA VAL A 48 21.76 27.33 11.32
C VAL A 48 22.78 27.79 10.27
N ALA A 49 23.65 26.88 9.82
CA ALA A 49 24.66 27.14 8.79
C ALA A 49 24.32 26.49 7.44
N ALA A 50 23.10 25.99 7.26
CA ALA A 50 22.66 25.39 6.01
C ALA A 50 22.58 26.46 4.91
N ARG A 51 22.84 26.06 3.67
CA ARG A 51 22.70 26.93 2.50
C ARG A 51 21.60 26.37 1.62
N ILE A 52 20.70 27.25 1.17
CA ILE A 52 19.63 26.87 0.24
C ILE A 52 20.25 26.75 -1.16
N THR A 53 20.30 25.52 -1.70
CA THR A 53 20.77 25.28 -3.09
C THR A 53 19.68 25.50 -4.12
N SER A 54 18.42 25.26 -3.74
CA SER A 54 17.22 25.44 -4.58
C SER A 54 16.07 25.99 -3.74
N ALA A 55 15.48 27.10 -4.19
CA ALA A 55 14.34 27.70 -3.52
C ALA A 55 13.05 26.88 -3.73
N GLY A 56 12.23 26.82 -2.69
CA GLY A 56 10.87 26.27 -2.80
C GLY A 56 10.03 27.09 -3.78
N HIS A 57 9.18 26.40 -4.54
CA HIS A 57 8.23 27.04 -5.45
C HIS A 57 6.92 26.25 -5.46
N ALA A 58 5.83 26.93 -5.81
CA ALA A 58 4.54 26.32 -6.07
C ALA A 58 4.29 26.29 -7.58
N VAL A 59 3.63 25.24 -8.06
CA VAL A 59 3.22 25.13 -9.46
C VAL A 59 1.72 24.82 -9.51
N GLU A 60 1.03 25.49 -10.42
CA GLU A 60 -0.40 25.33 -10.63
C GLU A 60 -0.67 24.59 -11.93
N TYR A 61 -1.51 23.57 -11.85
CA TYR A 61 -2.02 22.82 -12.98
C TYR A 61 -3.50 22.53 -12.74
N TYR A 62 -4.33 22.64 -13.78
CA TYR A 62 -5.77 22.37 -13.68
C TYR A 62 -6.25 21.51 -14.85
N PHE A 63 -7.01 20.49 -14.53
CA PHE A 63 -7.75 19.64 -15.46
C PHE A 63 -8.97 19.09 -14.72
N ASP A 64 -10.11 18.94 -15.40
CA ASP A 64 -11.30 18.34 -14.80
C ASP A 64 -11.30 16.81 -15.02
N PRO A 65 -11.02 16.00 -13.97
CA PRO A 65 -11.01 14.54 -14.12
C PRO A 65 -12.40 13.95 -14.39
N MET A 66 -13.48 14.71 -14.22
CA MET A 66 -14.82 14.27 -14.63
C MET A 66 -14.98 14.18 -16.14
N LEU A 67 -14.04 14.74 -16.91
CA LEU A 67 -13.94 14.54 -18.36
C LEU A 67 -13.34 13.18 -18.74
N LEU A 68 -12.99 12.32 -17.78
CA LEU A 68 -12.42 10.99 -18.03
C LEU A 68 -13.45 9.87 -17.87
N ARG A 69 -13.34 8.84 -18.70
CA ARG A 69 -13.98 7.54 -18.47
C ARG A 69 -13.25 6.78 -17.35
N PRO A 70 -13.85 5.76 -16.72
CA PRO A 70 -13.15 4.90 -15.75
C PRO A 70 -11.93 4.17 -16.33
N SER A 71 -11.82 4.09 -17.65
CA SER A 71 -10.65 3.62 -18.40
C SER A 71 -9.55 4.69 -18.55
N ILE A 72 -9.72 5.88 -17.96
CA ILE A 72 -8.91 7.10 -18.10
C ILE A 72 -8.81 7.69 -19.51
N GLU A 73 -9.66 7.22 -20.41
CA GLU A 73 -9.87 7.80 -21.73
C GLU A 73 -10.67 9.10 -21.62
N SER A 74 -10.33 10.10 -22.41
CA SER A 74 -11.08 11.33 -22.53
C SER A 74 -12.50 11.07 -23.05
N ARG A 75 -13.49 11.70 -22.42
CA ARG A 75 -14.88 11.75 -22.92
C ARG A 75 -15.04 12.74 -24.08
N VAL A 76 -14.08 13.64 -24.25
CA VAL A 76 -14.11 14.72 -25.25
C VAL A 76 -13.47 14.29 -26.56
N MET A 77 -12.48 13.39 -26.50
CA MET A 77 -11.75 12.90 -27.67
C MET A 77 -11.52 11.39 -27.53
N ASP A 78 -12.14 10.61 -28.41
CA ASP A 78 -11.97 9.16 -28.43
C ASP A 78 -10.53 8.78 -28.81
N GLY A 79 -9.99 7.75 -28.16
CA GLY A 79 -8.62 7.29 -28.36
C GLY A 79 -7.55 8.18 -27.71
N VAL A 80 -7.92 9.21 -26.94
CA VAL A 80 -7.00 10.06 -26.18
C VAL A 80 -7.07 9.72 -24.69
N ASP A 81 -6.02 9.09 -24.18
CA ASP A 81 -5.85 8.82 -22.75
C ASP A 81 -5.05 9.93 -22.07
N LEU A 82 -5.42 10.30 -20.84
CA LEU A 82 -4.68 11.29 -20.04
C LEU A 82 -4.01 10.62 -18.84
N ALA A 83 -2.67 10.67 -18.82
CA ALA A 83 -1.81 10.07 -17.81
C ALA A 83 -1.11 11.14 -16.94
N GLU A 84 -0.35 10.66 -15.93
CA GLU A 84 0.45 11.48 -15.01
C GLU A 84 -0.34 12.51 -14.17
N LYS A 85 0.30 13.65 -13.86
CA LYS A 85 -0.25 14.72 -13.05
C LYS A 85 -1.41 15.46 -13.73
N VAL A 86 -1.60 15.25 -15.04
CA VAL A 86 -2.66 15.89 -15.82
C VAL A 86 -4.05 15.50 -15.29
N ASN A 87 -4.24 14.32 -14.68
CA ASN A 87 -5.51 13.94 -14.09
C ASN A 87 -5.65 14.30 -12.58
N VAL A 88 -4.94 15.34 -12.14
CA VAL A 88 -5.00 15.92 -10.78
C VAL A 88 -4.44 15.02 -9.68
N THR A 89 -3.49 14.16 -10.04
CA THR A 89 -2.65 13.41 -9.11
C THR A 89 -1.29 14.09 -8.94
N THR A 90 -0.69 14.03 -7.76
CA THR A 90 0.60 14.71 -7.50
C THR A 90 1.74 13.79 -7.08
N GLY A 91 1.43 12.57 -6.62
CA GLY A 91 2.43 11.58 -6.22
C GLY A 91 2.92 10.71 -7.39
N TYR A 92 4.17 10.24 -7.28
CA TYR A 92 4.80 9.38 -8.28
C TYR A 92 4.09 8.03 -8.42
N GLN A 93 3.58 7.50 -7.31
CA GLN A 93 2.88 6.21 -7.28
C GLN A 93 1.55 6.29 -8.02
N GLU A 94 0.79 7.36 -7.80
CA GLU A 94 -0.44 7.63 -8.53
C GLU A 94 -0.17 7.83 -10.02
N ALA A 95 0.86 8.60 -10.38
CA ALA A 95 1.26 8.81 -11.76
C ALA A 95 1.68 7.50 -12.47
N ALA A 96 2.49 6.66 -11.81
CA ALA A 96 2.89 5.35 -12.34
C ALA A 96 1.68 4.42 -12.54
N ALA A 97 0.73 4.43 -11.59
CA ALA A 97 -0.49 3.64 -11.72
C ALA A 97 -1.45 4.17 -12.81
N ASN A 98 -1.43 5.49 -13.09
CA ASN A 98 -2.11 6.06 -14.25
C ASN A 98 -1.50 5.53 -15.54
N TRP A 99 -0.18 5.66 -15.66
CA TRP A 99 0.58 5.19 -16.82
C TRP A 99 0.34 3.72 -17.14
N LEU A 100 0.29 2.85 -16.12
CA LEU A 100 0.00 1.43 -16.33
C LEU A 100 -1.36 1.22 -17.00
N VAL A 101 -2.41 1.92 -16.55
CA VAL A 101 -3.75 1.82 -17.13
C VAL A 101 -3.76 2.36 -18.57
N THR A 102 -3.11 3.50 -18.81
CA THR A 102 -2.99 4.11 -20.14
C THR A 102 -2.29 3.17 -21.11
N CYS A 103 -1.12 2.63 -20.75
CA CYS A 103 -0.39 1.69 -21.60
C CYS A 103 -1.21 0.44 -21.93
N VAL A 104 -1.90 -0.13 -20.92
CA VAL A 104 -2.77 -1.29 -21.13
C VAL A 104 -3.89 -0.93 -22.11
N ASN A 105 -4.53 0.22 -21.94
CA ASN A 105 -5.67 0.61 -22.78
C ASN A 105 -5.24 1.03 -24.19
N ALA A 106 -4.10 1.69 -24.35
CA ALA A 106 -3.51 1.96 -25.67
C ALA A 106 -3.20 0.67 -26.44
N ALA A 107 -2.63 -0.35 -25.77
CA ALA A 107 -2.38 -1.66 -26.38
C ALA A 107 -3.67 -2.41 -26.72
N ARG A 108 -4.71 -2.29 -25.88
CA ARG A 108 -6.03 -2.89 -26.15
C ARG A 108 -6.74 -2.18 -27.29
N HIS A 109 -6.65 -0.86 -27.36
CA HIS A 109 -7.21 -0.06 -28.45
C HIS A 109 -6.58 -0.44 -29.80
N SER A 110 -5.25 -0.58 -29.87
CA SER A 110 -4.57 -1.03 -31.10
C SER A 110 -4.99 -2.45 -31.52
N ALA A 111 -5.30 -3.31 -30.55
CA ALA A 111 -5.82 -4.66 -30.77
C ALA A 111 -7.35 -4.73 -30.99
N LYS A 112 -8.05 -3.58 -31.05
CA LYS A 112 -9.54 -3.49 -31.15
C LYS A 112 -10.27 -4.23 -30.01
N LEU A 113 -9.68 -4.25 -28.83
CA LEU A 113 -10.28 -4.80 -27.61
C LEU A 113 -10.90 -3.67 -26.78
N SER A 114 -11.90 -4.01 -25.96
CA SER A 114 -12.52 -3.07 -25.03
C SER A 114 -11.53 -2.52 -24.01
N ALA A 115 -11.63 -1.25 -23.64
CA ALA A 115 -10.77 -0.68 -22.61
C ALA A 115 -10.97 -1.37 -21.25
N TRP A 116 -9.89 -1.49 -20.48
CA TRP A 116 -9.90 -1.99 -19.11
C TRP A 116 -10.05 -0.85 -18.11
N ALA A 117 -10.91 -1.06 -17.10
CA ALA A 117 -11.10 -0.14 -15.99
C ALA A 117 -10.84 -0.89 -14.67
N PRO A 118 -9.86 -0.46 -13.85
CA PRO A 118 -9.61 -1.05 -12.53
C PRO A 118 -10.82 -0.92 -11.60
N HIS A 119 -11.25 -2.03 -11.01
CA HIS A 119 -12.38 -2.01 -10.08
C HIS A 119 -11.98 -1.47 -8.70
N ARG A 120 -12.85 -0.66 -8.07
CA ARG A 120 -12.60 -0.05 -6.74
C ARG A 120 -12.35 -1.08 -5.63
N HIS A 121 -13.14 -2.16 -5.58
CA HIS A 121 -12.95 -3.26 -4.63
C HIS A 121 -11.72 -4.13 -4.89
N ALA A 122 -11.16 -4.06 -6.11
CA ALA A 122 -10.01 -4.87 -6.48
C ALA A 122 -8.68 -4.14 -6.27
N SER A 123 -8.67 -2.80 -6.20
CA SER A 123 -7.43 -2.03 -6.11
C SER A 123 -7.62 -0.60 -5.63
N TYR A 124 -6.60 -0.08 -4.96
CA TYR A 124 -6.48 1.33 -4.61
C TYR A 124 -6.48 2.24 -5.85
N ARG A 125 -5.98 1.74 -6.99
CA ARG A 125 -6.08 2.45 -8.26
C ARG A 125 -7.54 2.63 -8.70
N GLY A 126 -8.35 1.59 -8.58
CA GLY A 126 -9.79 1.68 -8.84
C GLY A 126 -10.48 2.67 -7.91
N VAL A 127 -10.11 2.70 -6.62
CA VAL A 127 -10.62 3.71 -5.66
C VAL A 127 -10.27 5.13 -6.11
N LEU A 128 -9.03 5.36 -6.56
CA LEU A 128 -8.60 6.67 -7.06
C LEU A 128 -9.40 7.11 -8.28
N ILE A 129 -9.48 6.26 -9.32
CA ILE A 129 -10.21 6.57 -10.56
C ILE A 129 -11.67 6.87 -10.24
N ASP A 130 -12.31 5.97 -9.49
CA ASP A 130 -13.72 6.10 -9.12
C ASP A 130 -14.00 7.41 -8.38
N SER A 131 -13.10 7.80 -7.47
CA SER A 131 -13.21 9.05 -6.71
C SER A 131 -13.08 10.27 -7.62
N ILE A 132 -12.00 10.37 -8.42
CA ILE A 132 -11.75 11.57 -9.23
C ILE A 132 -12.76 11.71 -10.38
N VAL A 133 -13.20 10.60 -10.98
CA VAL A 133 -14.12 10.63 -12.12
C VAL A 133 -15.57 10.93 -11.69
N ARG A 134 -15.98 10.47 -10.50
CA ARG A 134 -17.36 10.68 -10.01
C ARG A 134 -17.53 11.97 -9.22
N LEU A 135 -16.59 12.27 -8.32
CA LEU A 135 -16.73 13.37 -7.36
C LEU A 135 -15.99 14.63 -7.82
N GLY A 136 -15.13 14.52 -8.84
CA GLY A 136 -14.19 15.57 -9.15
C GLY A 136 -13.18 15.77 -8.02
N VAL A 137 -12.38 16.82 -8.15
CA VAL A 137 -11.35 17.21 -7.17
C VAL A 137 -11.21 18.72 -7.16
N SER A 138 -11.26 19.33 -5.98
CA SER A 138 -10.97 20.75 -5.78
C SER A 138 -9.51 21.00 -5.38
N GLU A 139 -8.84 19.97 -4.87
CA GLU A 139 -7.42 19.95 -4.53
C GLU A 139 -6.79 18.65 -5.07
N PRO A 140 -5.47 18.62 -5.32
CA PRO A 140 -4.81 17.42 -5.81
C PRO A 140 -5.10 16.18 -4.95
N TYR A 141 -5.55 15.11 -5.59
CA TYR A 141 -5.95 13.90 -4.89
C TYR A 141 -4.75 13.24 -4.23
N ARG A 142 -4.88 12.89 -2.94
CA ARG A 142 -3.88 12.14 -2.18
C ARG A 142 -4.47 10.82 -1.72
N MET A 143 -3.83 9.71 -2.05
CA MET A 143 -4.31 8.36 -1.70
C MET A 143 -4.55 8.18 -0.19
N PHE A 144 -3.75 8.84 0.66
CA PHE A 144 -3.87 8.70 2.11
C PHE A 144 -5.18 9.27 2.70
N THR A 145 -5.75 10.30 2.06
CA THR A 145 -7.03 10.89 2.48
C THR A 145 -8.24 10.18 1.88
N SER A 146 -8.02 9.23 0.96
CA SER A 146 -9.09 8.46 0.33
C SER A 146 -9.83 7.59 1.35
N ARG A 147 -11.15 7.80 1.45
CA ARG A 147 -12.05 6.93 2.23
C ARG A 147 -12.39 5.71 1.37
N GLY A 148 -11.46 4.76 1.29
CA GLY A 148 -11.79 3.43 0.79
C GLY A 148 -12.69 2.74 1.82
N ASP A 149 -13.91 2.39 1.44
CA ASP A 149 -14.85 1.68 2.33
C ASP A 149 -14.34 0.29 2.75
N ASP A 150 -13.39 -0.27 1.98
CA ASP A 150 -12.90 -1.65 2.13
C ASP A 150 -11.36 -1.72 2.28
N ARG A 151 -10.83 -0.92 3.21
CA ARG A 151 -9.38 -0.87 3.54
C ARG A 151 -8.84 -2.22 4.04
N THR A 152 -9.70 -3.10 4.54
CA THR A 152 -9.35 -4.44 5.01
C THR A 152 -9.17 -5.43 3.86
N ALA A 153 -9.91 -5.29 2.76
CA ALA A 153 -9.74 -6.14 1.58
C ALA A 153 -8.60 -5.67 0.67
N VAL A 154 -8.42 -4.35 0.51
CA VAL A 154 -7.40 -3.79 -0.39
C VAL A 154 -6.12 -3.48 0.39
N ARG A 155 -5.29 -4.50 0.59
CA ARG A 155 -4.03 -4.39 1.34
C ARG A 155 -2.81 -4.56 0.44
N GLU A 156 -1.67 -4.07 0.88
CA GLU A 156 -0.41 -4.26 0.16
C GLU A 156 -0.06 -5.76 0.02
N ASP A 157 -0.17 -6.54 1.11
CA ASP A 157 0.27 -7.94 1.20
C ASP A 157 -0.51 -8.91 0.28
N ASN A 158 -1.71 -8.50 -0.15
CA ASN A 158 -2.61 -9.31 -0.96
C ASN A 158 -2.84 -8.75 -2.38
N ALA A 159 -2.06 -7.76 -2.79
CA ALA A 159 -2.19 -7.13 -4.11
C ALA A 159 -2.01 -8.13 -5.27
N ASP A 160 -1.08 -9.08 -5.10
CA ASP A 160 -0.86 -10.14 -6.07
C ASP A 160 -2.06 -11.09 -6.20
N ARG A 161 -2.68 -11.49 -5.09
CA ARG A 161 -3.90 -12.31 -5.08
C ARG A 161 -5.07 -11.63 -5.78
N ARG A 162 -5.17 -10.31 -5.65
CA ARG A 162 -6.24 -9.50 -6.29
C ARG A 162 -6.00 -9.24 -7.77
N LEU A 163 -4.75 -9.00 -8.19
CA LEU A 163 -4.47 -8.40 -9.51
C LEU A 163 -3.64 -9.28 -10.45
N THR A 164 -2.95 -10.33 -9.98
CA THR A 164 -2.05 -11.12 -10.85
C THR A 164 -2.82 -11.84 -11.95
N ARG A 165 -4.00 -12.40 -11.64
CA ARG A 165 -4.84 -13.08 -12.64
C ARG A 165 -5.35 -12.10 -13.70
N THR A 166 -5.89 -10.95 -13.28
CA THR A 166 -6.28 -9.88 -14.21
C THR A 166 -5.09 -9.41 -15.03
N GLY A 167 -3.92 -9.22 -14.43
CA GLY A 167 -2.71 -8.85 -15.17
C GLY A 167 -2.28 -9.90 -16.20
N ARG A 168 -2.55 -11.19 -15.94
CA ARG A 168 -2.34 -12.25 -16.93
C ARG A 168 -3.32 -12.17 -18.09
N GLU A 169 -4.60 -11.96 -17.80
CA GLU A 169 -5.65 -11.75 -18.81
C GLU A 169 -5.37 -10.51 -19.69
N LEU A 170 -4.75 -9.48 -19.11
CA LEU A 170 -4.30 -8.27 -19.80
C LEU A 170 -2.97 -8.44 -20.56
N GLY A 171 -2.29 -9.58 -20.43
CA GLY A 171 -1.02 -9.84 -21.13
C GLY A 171 0.21 -9.17 -20.52
N ILE A 172 0.11 -8.54 -19.35
CA ILE A 172 1.22 -7.82 -18.69
C ILE A 172 1.98 -8.67 -17.66
N VAL A 173 1.41 -9.79 -17.21
CA VAL A 173 2.06 -10.70 -16.26
C VAL A 173 2.75 -11.85 -17.01
N PRO A 174 4.10 -11.94 -16.94
CA PRO A 174 4.87 -13.00 -17.59
C PRO A 174 4.73 -14.35 -16.86
N ASP A 175 5.02 -15.44 -17.57
CA ASP A 175 4.84 -16.82 -17.09
C ASP A 175 5.56 -17.09 -15.76
N HIS A 176 6.82 -16.64 -15.62
CA HIS A 176 7.59 -16.86 -14.39
C HIS A 176 6.91 -16.23 -13.16
N ARG A 177 6.27 -15.07 -13.31
CA ARG A 177 5.57 -14.39 -12.22
C ARG A 177 4.25 -15.08 -11.89
N LEU A 178 3.55 -15.58 -12.90
CA LEU A 178 2.34 -16.39 -12.70
C LEU A 178 2.65 -17.72 -11.99
N LEU A 179 3.77 -18.37 -12.35
CA LEU A 179 4.24 -19.59 -11.68
C LEU A 179 4.61 -19.33 -10.22
N ALA A 180 5.33 -18.23 -9.93
CA ALA A 180 5.65 -17.83 -8.56
C ALA A 180 4.39 -17.56 -7.72
N PHE A 181 3.41 -16.87 -8.30
CA PHE A 181 2.11 -16.65 -7.68
C PHE A 181 1.37 -17.97 -7.39
N GLY A 182 1.34 -18.90 -8.34
CA GLY A 182 0.74 -20.22 -8.15
C GLY A 182 1.39 -21.01 -7.02
N ARG A 183 2.73 -20.99 -6.92
CA ARG A 183 3.47 -21.61 -5.80
C ARG A 183 3.08 -20.98 -4.46
N LYS A 184 3.03 -19.65 -4.38
CA LYS A 184 2.61 -18.93 -3.18
C LYS A 184 1.20 -19.37 -2.73
N GLU A 185 0.23 -19.38 -3.64
CA GLU A 185 -1.15 -19.77 -3.31
C GLU A 185 -1.26 -21.24 -2.89
N MET A 186 -0.53 -22.15 -3.53
CA MET A 186 -0.46 -23.55 -3.09
C MET A 186 0.10 -23.67 -1.68
N THR A 187 1.22 -23.01 -1.38
CA THR A 187 1.80 -23.01 -0.03
C THR A 187 0.83 -22.45 1.01
N ILE A 188 0.17 -21.33 0.73
CA ILE A 188 -0.84 -20.75 1.63
C ILE A 188 -1.98 -21.74 1.86
N SER A 189 -2.51 -22.35 0.80
CA SER A 189 -3.61 -23.31 0.90
C SER A 189 -3.23 -24.55 1.69
N SER A 190 -2.04 -25.12 1.45
CA SER A 190 -1.53 -26.27 2.19
C SER A 190 -1.34 -25.94 3.67
N LEU A 191 -0.72 -24.79 3.98
CA LEU A 191 -0.55 -24.35 5.38
C LEU A 191 -1.90 -24.12 6.07
N HIS A 192 -2.83 -23.45 5.39
CA HIS A 192 -4.17 -23.23 5.92
C HIS A 192 -4.87 -24.56 6.22
N HIS A 193 -4.79 -25.54 5.31
CA HIS A 193 -5.34 -26.87 5.54
C HIS A 193 -4.68 -27.55 6.75
N CYS A 194 -3.35 -27.56 6.85
CA CYS A 194 -2.63 -28.13 7.99
C CYS A 194 -3.04 -27.47 9.32
N VAL A 195 -3.14 -26.14 9.36
CA VAL A 195 -3.53 -25.39 10.56
C VAL A 195 -4.98 -25.67 10.97
N MET A 196 -5.88 -25.85 10.00
CA MET A 196 -7.29 -26.20 10.27
C MET A 196 -7.46 -27.66 10.69
N ALA A 197 -6.68 -28.58 10.14
CA ALA A 197 -6.70 -30.00 10.50
C ALA A 197 -6.01 -30.29 11.84
N SER A 198 -5.15 -29.38 12.31
CA SER A 198 -4.45 -29.52 13.59
C SER A 198 -5.28 -28.94 14.73
N SER A 199 -5.40 -29.68 15.83
CA SER A 199 -6.00 -29.19 17.08
C SER A 199 -4.92 -28.99 18.13
N ALA A 200 -4.95 -27.84 18.82
CA ALA A 200 -4.10 -27.62 19.98
C ALA A 200 -4.88 -28.07 21.22
N HIS A 201 -4.53 -29.24 21.79
CA HIS A 201 -5.16 -29.70 23.03
C HIS A 201 -4.50 -29.00 24.23
N PRO A 202 -5.24 -28.23 25.05
CA PRO A 202 -4.66 -27.49 26.19
C PRO A 202 -3.95 -28.38 27.22
N ALA A 203 -4.34 -29.67 27.31
CA ALA A 203 -3.81 -30.63 28.28
C ALA A 203 -2.71 -31.57 27.72
N GLY A 204 -2.52 -31.62 26.39
CA GLY A 204 -1.62 -32.56 25.72
C GLY A 204 -0.24 -32.01 25.35
N CYS A 205 0.00 -30.71 25.55
CA CYS A 205 1.30 -30.10 25.28
C CYS A 205 2.26 -30.45 26.43
N ARG A 206 3.12 -31.47 26.24
CA ARG A 206 4.19 -31.77 27.21
C ARG A 206 5.09 -30.53 27.30
N ARG A 207 5.36 -30.07 28.52
CA ARG A 207 6.29 -28.96 28.82
C ARG A 207 7.67 -29.09 28.14
N SER A 208 8.07 -30.30 27.75
CA SER A 208 9.34 -30.61 27.10
C SER A 208 9.39 -30.25 25.60
N ASP A 209 8.24 -30.13 24.93
CA ASP A 209 8.20 -29.99 23.46
C ASP A 209 7.93 -28.55 23.03
N ALA A 210 7.73 -27.66 24.01
CA ALA A 210 7.62 -26.22 23.85
C ALA A 210 8.82 -25.54 24.53
N GLU A 211 10.00 -25.61 23.90
CA GLU A 211 11.05 -24.65 24.20
C GLU A 211 10.56 -23.26 23.77
N VAL A 212 10.06 -22.53 24.76
CA VAL A 212 9.80 -21.09 24.67
C VAL A 212 11.14 -20.42 24.43
N VAL A 213 11.43 -20.09 23.17
CA VAL A 213 12.44 -19.07 22.88
C VAL A 213 11.84 -17.71 23.23
N SER A 214 11.96 -17.39 24.53
CA SER A 214 11.94 -16.07 25.18
C SER A 214 10.60 -15.31 25.30
N GLY A 215 10.06 -15.26 26.53
CA GLY A 215 9.46 -14.04 27.09
C GLY A 215 7.95 -14.06 27.33
N GLU A 216 7.52 -14.76 28.39
CA GLU A 216 6.31 -14.59 29.22
C GLU A 216 5.04 -13.96 28.60
N GLN A 217 4.09 -14.82 28.19
CA GLN A 217 2.69 -14.81 28.63
C GLN A 217 1.93 -16.01 28.04
N PHE A 218 1.37 -16.87 28.90
CA PHE A 218 0.56 -18.03 28.50
C PHE A 218 -0.92 -17.64 28.42
N TYR A 219 -1.55 -17.82 27.26
CA TYR A 219 -3.01 -17.69 27.12
C TYR A 219 -3.68 -19.04 27.45
N ARG A 220 -4.39 -19.09 28.58
CA ARG A 220 -5.14 -20.27 29.02
C ARG A 220 -6.48 -20.32 28.27
N ILE A 221 -6.65 -21.27 27.36
CA ILE A 221 -7.92 -21.51 26.67
C ILE A 221 -8.69 -22.60 27.42
N ASN A 222 -9.79 -22.23 28.09
CA ASN A 222 -10.56 -23.09 29.00
C ASN A 222 -11.72 -23.86 28.36
N HIS A 223 -11.82 -23.95 27.03
CA HIS A 223 -12.85 -24.74 26.36
C HIS A 223 -12.29 -25.57 25.21
N ALA A 224 -12.98 -26.69 24.93
CA ALA A 224 -12.65 -27.78 24.01
C ALA A 224 -11.73 -27.37 22.85
N SER A 225 -10.65 -28.15 22.66
CA SER A 225 -9.55 -27.97 21.70
C SER A 225 -9.95 -27.18 20.45
N PRO A 226 -9.75 -25.85 20.41
CA PRO A 226 -10.06 -25.11 19.20
C PRO A 226 -9.02 -25.47 18.12
N PRO A 227 -9.39 -25.39 16.82
CA PRO A 227 -8.43 -25.48 15.73
C PRO A 227 -7.27 -24.50 15.96
N CYS A 228 -6.04 -24.84 15.56
CA CYS A 228 -4.87 -23.98 15.75
C CYS A 228 -5.08 -22.54 15.21
N LEU A 229 -5.93 -22.38 14.19
CA LEU A 229 -6.31 -21.07 13.64
C LEU A 229 -6.99 -20.15 14.67
N ASP A 230 -7.86 -20.70 15.52
CA ASP A 230 -8.57 -19.92 16.54
C ASP A 230 -7.64 -19.50 17.69
N ALA A 231 -6.63 -20.32 18.00
CA ALA A 231 -5.57 -19.95 18.92
C ALA A 231 -4.71 -18.81 18.34
N MET A 232 -4.36 -18.88 17.05
CA MET A 232 -3.60 -17.82 16.36
C MET A 232 -4.35 -16.49 16.31
N ARG A 233 -5.65 -16.50 15.95
CA ARG A 233 -6.50 -15.29 15.92
C ARG A 233 -6.59 -14.58 17.27
N ARG A 234 -6.60 -15.33 18.37
CA ARG A 234 -6.62 -14.76 19.73
C ARG A 234 -5.28 -14.11 20.13
N MET A 235 -4.20 -14.40 19.41
CA MET A 235 -2.87 -13.81 19.63
C MET A 235 -2.59 -12.58 18.75
N GLU A 236 -3.38 -12.34 17.68
CA GLU A 236 -3.17 -11.25 16.69
C GLU A 236 -3.28 -9.81 17.24
N GLY A 237 -3.52 -9.62 18.55
CA GLY A 237 -3.46 -8.30 19.22
C GLY A 237 -2.07 -7.88 19.70
N LYS A 238 -1.05 -8.74 19.57
CA LYS A 238 0.35 -8.42 19.94
C LYS A 238 1.27 -8.80 18.79
N PRO A 239 2.06 -7.87 18.22
CA PRO A 239 2.94 -8.20 17.11
C PRO A 239 3.99 -9.22 17.58
N PRO A 240 4.14 -10.37 16.93
CA PRO A 240 5.22 -11.28 17.27
C PRO A 240 6.54 -10.63 16.83
N ARG A 241 7.35 -10.19 17.80
CA ARG A 241 8.66 -9.58 17.53
C ARG A 241 9.67 -10.57 16.92
N ARG A 242 9.39 -11.88 16.88
CA ARG A 242 10.26 -12.93 16.31
C ARG A 242 9.45 -14.13 15.79
N SER A 243 10.09 -14.92 14.92
CA SER A 243 9.56 -16.12 14.25
C SER A 243 8.84 -17.08 15.19
N ILE A 244 7.61 -17.44 14.85
CA ILE A 244 6.81 -18.44 15.57
C ILE A 244 7.18 -19.82 15.02
N ARG A 245 7.69 -20.73 15.87
CA ARG A 245 7.77 -22.17 15.56
C ARG A 245 6.53 -22.85 16.13
N LEU A 246 5.73 -23.45 15.26
CA LEU A 246 4.62 -24.32 15.64
C LEU A 246 5.13 -25.77 15.58
N VAL A 247 5.09 -26.47 16.71
CA VAL A 247 5.34 -27.92 16.76
C VAL A 247 4.00 -28.61 16.58
N LEU A 248 3.80 -29.23 15.42
CA LEU A 248 2.61 -30.02 15.11
C LEU A 248 2.88 -31.46 15.58
N THR A 249 2.18 -31.91 16.61
CA THR A 249 2.19 -33.33 17.00
C THR A 249 0.98 -34.02 16.38
N SER A 250 1.21 -35.04 15.56
CA SER A 250 0.16 -35.97 15.17
C SER A 250 -0.22 -36.79 16.40
N ALA A 251 -1.49 -36.75 16.81
CA ALA A 251 -1.99 -37.68 17.81
C ALA A 251 -1.75 -39.13 17.31
N PRO A 252 -1.26 -40.05 18.16
CA PRO A 252 -1.20 -41.45 17.79
C PRO A 252 -2.63 -41.95 17.52
N HIS A 253 -2.82 -42.62 16.39
CA HIS A 253 -4.01 -43.43 16.15
C HIS A 253 -4.08 -44.49 17.25
N GLU A 254 -5.02 -44.36 18.18
CA GLU A 254 -5.44 -45.48 19.02
C GLU A 254 -6.42 -46.34 18.20
N ALA A 255 -6.13 -47.64 18.18
CA ALA A 255 -6.90 -48.70 17.52
C ALA A 255 -8.14 -49.10 18.33
#